data_AF-A0A847GA31-F1
#
_entry.id   AF-A0A847GA31-F1
#
_cell.length_a   1.000
_cell.length_b   1.000
_cell.length_c   1.000
_cell.angle_alpha   90.00
_cell.angle_beta   90.00
_cell.angle_gamma   90.00
#
_symmetry.space_group_name_H-M   'P 1'
#
loop_
_entity.id
_entity.type
_entity.pdbx_description
1 polymer ?
#
loop_
_entity_poly.entity_id
_entity_poly.type
_entity_poly.pdbx_seq_one_letter_code
_entity_poly.pdbx_strand_id
1 'polypeptide(L)'
;MKKNHPVMNDVLTNTAGDQEREARSRRFNLVEGLLVMVFVLFILWGVAYPFGVMLDIGGVREASTVLLVIGACYLLFVSPFIHRDTLSSWGLGSPWALWQNLREANPAKRAVLGAVILALFIGLNALNYYNWREVAEFFNFDKTPMRDFDRTFPGILVVFAFGSALSAVIVLFGIRYDNFISAFATAMKIALPLLGLILLGAFAQRGTEAFARFTFRAFFVGAFGYLFWGFVQQLLFSSFFGTRLRKAFAPGMSPDNTTPPGKRAPVAVKFSIGFALIGAPLFWVPLRLSFSAAEVPLVLLPGFAFFLALFGALYGYFYAKDRKRLLVATLSGSCFGLIHINSYGLVAVTFLLGIFLTYVFMKDQNRNLVALGFIHGLLGSSFGMFFSKGQSGALKVDYGVGPWNVDDPAWGVMVVPVLCILAYLWLVRCYLKNAASEERVR
;
A
#
# COMPACT_ATOMS: atom_id res chain seq x y z
N MET A 1 19.79 42.49 -18.89
CA MET A 1 19.83 41.89 -17.53
C MET A 1 19.05 40.58 -17.53
N LYS A 2 19.74 39.44 -17.71
CA LYS A 2 19.15 38.13 -17.46
C LYS A 2 19.00 37.99 -15.94
N LYS A 3 17.76 37.88 -15.43
CA LYS A 3 17.52 37.51 -14.04
C LYS A 3 18.16 36.14 -13.84
N ASN A 4 19.26 36.11 -13.10
CA ASN A 4 19.80 34.88 -12.50
C ASN A 4 18.72 34.37 -11.56
N HIS A 5 17.84 33.49 -12.05
CA HIS A 5 17.08 32.63 -11.17
C HIS A 5 18.12 31.82 -10.39
N PRO A 6 18.08 31.82 -9.05
CA PRO A 6 18.95 30.96 -8.28
C PRO A 6 18.68 29.54 -8.76
N VAL A 7 19.76 28.81 -9.08
CA VAL A 7 19.72 27.37 -9.28
C VAL A 7 19.16 26.80 -7.97
N MET A 8 17.85 26.59 -7.91
CA MET A 8 17.27 25.78 -6.85
C MET A 8 17.94 24.42 -7.05
N ASN A 9 18.76 24.01 -6.07
CA ASN A 9 19.14 22.62 -5.98
C ASN A 9 17.82 21.85 -5.91
N ASP A 10 17.45 21.16 -7.00
CA ASP A 10 16.22 20.37 -7.14
C ASP A 10 16.28 19.12 -6.25
N VAL A 11 16.76 19.25 -5.02
CA VAL A 11 17.04 18.16 -4.10
C VAL A 11 16.57 18.56 -2.71
N LEU A 12 15.70 17.75 -2.11
CA LEU A 12 15.28 17.88 -0.72
C LEU A 12 15.79 16.71 0.12
N THR A 13 15.99 16.94 1.41
CA THR A 13 16.10 15.86 2.39
C THR A 13 14.69 15.40 2.81
N ASN A 14 14.32 14.15 2.53
CA ASN A 14 13.03 13.59 2.92
C ASN A 14 12.92 13.36 4.44
N THR A 15 11.75 12.95 4.94
CA THR A 15 11.54 12.68 6.37
C THR A 15 12.50 11.64 6.96
N ALA A 16 12.97 10.67 6.17
CA ALA A 16 13.88 9.61 6.59
C ALA A 16 15.37 10.01 6.51
N GLY A 17 15.69 11.21 6.02
CA GLY A 17 17.05 11.73 5.88
C GLY A 17 17.69 11.52 4.50
N ASP A 18 16.99 10.91 3.53
CA ASP A 18 17.55 10.67 2.19
C ASP A 18 17.37 11.90 1.29
N GLN A 19 18.32 12.12 0.39
CA GLN A 19 18.26 13.17 -0.62
C GLN A 19 17.43 12.70 -1.82
N GLU A 20 16.42 13.47 -2.20
CA GLU A 20 15.53 13.15 -3.32
C GLU A 20 15.26 14.36 -4.19
N ARG A 21 15.08 14.12 -5.50
CA ARG A 21 14.72 15.20 -6.42
C ARG A 21 13.35 15.78 -6.11
N GLU A 22 13.22 17.10 -6.20
CA GLU A 22 11.94 17.78 -6.02
C GLU A 22 11.93 19.19 -6.61
N ALA A 23 10.87 19.50 -7.35
CA ALA A 23 10.63 20.81 -7.94
C ALA A 23 9.56 21.64 -7.20
N ARG A 24 8.82 21.04 -6.26
CA ARG A 24 7.72 21.64 -5.53
C ARG A 24 7.98 21.75 -4.03
N SER A 25 7.23 22.62 -3.38
CA SER A 25 7.35 22.80 -1.94
C SER A 25 6.85 21.57 -1.16
N ARG A 26 7.32 21.45 0.08
CA ARG A 26 6.78 20.49 1.06
C ARG A 26 5.28 20.64 1.25
N ARG A 27 4.77 21.88 1.17
CA ARG A 27 3.35 22.18 1.29
C ARG A 27 2.55 21.60 0.13
N PHE A 28 3.06 21.79 -1.09
CA PHE A 28 2.43 21.24 -2.28
C PHE A 28 2.34 19.71 -2.19
N ASN A 29 3.44 19.06 -1.77
CA ASN A 29 3.47 17.62 -1.52
C ASN A 29 2.39 17.14 -0.54
N LEU A 30 2.19 17.85 0.58
CA LEU A 30 1.15 17.48 1.54
C LEU A 30 -0.25 17.65 0.94
N VAL A 31 -0.50 18.83 0.38
CA VAL A 31 -1.81 19.20 -0.16
C VAL A 31 -2.20 18.24 -1.28
N GLU A 32 -1.30 17.97 -2.22
CA GLU A 32 -1.53 17.03 -3.31
C GLU A 32 -1.82 15.62 -2.77
N GLY A 33 -0.97 15.10 -1.88
CA GLY A 33 -1.17 13.77 -1.29
C GLY A 33 -2.53 13.62 -0.60
N LEU A 34 -2.93 14.60 0.22
CA LEU A 34 -4.21 14.53 0.93
C LEU A 34 -5.42 14.79 0.01
N LEU A 35 -5.33 15.73 -0.94
CA LEU A 35 -6.42 16.03 -1.86
C LEU A 35 -6.67 14.92 -2.86
N VAL A 36 -5.64 14.15 -3.25
CA VAL A 36 -5.84 12.92 -4.04
C VAL A 36 -6.68 11.92 -3.26
N MET A 37 -6.41 11.72 -1.97
CA MET A 37 -7.22 10.82 -1.15
C MET A 37 -8.66 11.35 -1.00
N VAL A 38 -8.84 12.66 -0.82
CA VAL A 38 -10.17 13.29 -0.81
C VAL A 38 -10.88 13.05 -2.14
N PHE A 39 -10.20 13.23 -3.28
CA PHE A 39 -10.76 12.97 -4.60
C PHE A 39 -11.24 11.53 -4.73
N VAL A 40 -10.40 10.55 -4.39
CA VAL A 40 -10.75 9.13 -4.48
C VAL A 40 -11.95 8.80 -3.59
N LEU A 41 -11.95 9.25 -2.33
CA LEU A 41 -13.06 9.02 -1.41
C LEU A 41 -14.34 9.73 -1.87
N PHE A 42 -14.23 10.95 -2.39
CA PHE A 42 -15.38 11.70 -2.86
C PHE A 42 -16.02 11.06 -4.10
N ILE A 43 -15.23 10.61 -5.07
CA ILE A 43 -15.78 9.90 -6.25
C ILE A 43 -16.44 8.59 -5.82
N LEU A 44 -15.82 7.81 -4.94
CA LEU A 44 -16.40 6.54 -4.49
C LEU A 44 -17.65 6.73 -3.59
N TRP A 45 -17.60 7.63 -2.63
CA TRP A 45 -18.61 7.71 -1.57
C TRP A 45 -19.51 8.92 -1.64
N GLY A 46 -19.05 10.02 -2.23
CA GLY A 46 -19.83 11.23 -2.48
C GLY A 46 -20.57 11.21 -3.82
N VAL A 47 -20.13 10.38 -4.77
CA VAL A 47 -20.74 10.27 -6.11
C VAL A 47 -21.26 8.86 -6.38
N ALA A 48 -20.38 7.87 -6.47
CA ALA A 48 -20.76 6.52 -6.87
C ALA A 48 -21.76 5.87 -5.90
N TYR A 49 -21.58 6.00 -4.59
CA TYR A 49 -22.53 5.47 -3.61
C TYR A 49 -23.93 6.11 -3.70
N PRO A 50 -24.11 7.43 -3.52
CA PRO A 50 -25.45 8.03 -3.52
C PRO A 50 -26.15 7.91 -4.87
N PHE A 51 -25.45 8.14 -5.99
CA PHE A 51 -26.11 8.17 -7.28
C PHE A 51 -26.15 6.81 -7.97
N GLY A 52 -25.08 6.00 -7.85
CA GLY A 52 -24.97 4.72 -8.53
C GLY A 52 -25.48 3.53 -7.73
N VAL A 53 -25.42 3.57 -6.39
CA VAL A 53 -25.88 2.46 -5.53
C VAL A 53 -27.24 2.77 -4.91
N MET A 54 -27.41 3.93 -4.29
CA MET A 54 -28.67 4.26 -3.59
C MET A 54 -29.80 4.63 -4.55
N LEU A 55 -29.49 5.39 -5.62
CA LEU A 55 -30.48 5.86 -6.59
C LEU A 55 -30.51 5.04 -7.89
N ASP A 56 -29.58 4.09 -8.06
CA ASP A 56 -29.43 3.23 -9.25
C ASP A 56 -29.46 3.99 -10.59
N ILE A 57 -28.82 5.17 -10.62
CA ILE A 57 -28.74 5.98 -11.83
C ILE A 57 -27.74 5.33 -12.80
N GLY A 58 -28.25 4.88 -13.95
CA GLY A 58 -27.44 4.30 -15.02
C GLY A 58 -26.31 5.23 -15.48
N GLY A 59 -25.14 4.66 -15.78
CA GLY A 59 -23.97 5.41 -16.26
C GLY A 59 -23.08 6.00 -15.16
N VAL A 60 -23.55 6.06 -13.90
CA VAL A 60 -22.75 6.61 -12.78
C VAL A 60 -21.53 5.76 -12.50
N ARG A 61 -21.64 4.43 -12.63
CA ARG A 61 -20.52 3.52 -12.43
C ARG A 61 -19.41 3.80 -13.42
N GLU A 62 -19.76 3.87 -14.70
CA GLU A 62 -18.87 4.15 -15.82
C GLU A 62 -18.22 5.53 -15.63
N ALA A 63 -19.03 6.57 -15.38
CA ALA A 63 -18.53 7.93 -15.17
C ALA A 63 -17.55 8.01 -13.99
N SER A 64 -17.88 7.38 -12.85
CA SER A 64 -17.02 7.33 -11.67
C SER A 64 -15.73 6.57 -11.95
N THR A 65 -15.80 5.45 -12.68
CA THR A 65 -14.62 4.71 -13.12
C THR A 65 -13.74 5.56 -14.05
N VAL A 66 -14.30 6.29 -15.01
CA VAL A 66 -13.53 7.20 -15.88
C VAL A 66 -12.81 8.26 -15.05
N LEU A 67 -13.48 8.88 -14.07
CA LEU A 67 -12.86 9.87 -13.19
C LEU A 67 -11.71 9.27 -12.37
N LEU A 68 -11.88 8.06 -11.84
CA LEU A 68 -10.81 7.37 -11.11
C LEU A 68 -9.63 6.99 -12.04
N VAL A 69 -9.90 6.62 -13.29
CA VAL A 69 -8.85 6.37 -14.31
C VAL A 69 -8.09 7.67 -14.63
N ILE A 70 -8.79 8.79 -14.82
CA ILE A 70 -8.16 10.11 -15.00
C ILE A 70 -7.30 10.45 -13.79
N GLY A 71 -7.81 10.20 -12.58
CA GLY A 71 -7.04 10.31 -11.34
C GLY A 71 -5.78 9.44 -11.38
N ALA A 72 -5.90 8.15 -11.70
CA ALA A 72 -4.75 7.24 -11.81
C ALA A 72 -3.72 7.72 -12.84
N CYS A 73 -4.16 8.21 -14.00
CA CYS A 73 -3.28 8.81 -15.01
C CYS A 73 -2.55 10.05 -14.47
N TYR A 74 -3.24 10.92 -13.73
CA TYR A 74 -2.60 12.05 -13.06
C TYR A 74 -1.51 11.59 -12.09
N LEU A 75 -1.81 10.58 -11.26
CA LEU A 75 -0.88 10.06 -10.26
C LEU A 75 0.35 9.40 -10.88
N LEU A 76 0.18 8.66 -11.97
CA LEU A 76 1.24 7.88 -12.60
C LEU A 76 2.11 8.70 -13.56
N PHE A 77 1.57 9.75 -14.19
CA PHE A 77 2.26 10.47 -15.25
C PHE A 77 2.43 11.96 -14.97
N VAL A 78 1.42 12.63 -14.42
CA VAL A 78 1.43 14.09 -14.24
C VAL A 78 2.16 14.49 -12.96
N SER A 79 1.79 13.92 -11.80
CA SER A 79 2.43 14.24 -10.52
C SER A 79 3.94 13.94 -10.52
N PRO A 80 4.42 12.76 -10.97
CA PRO A 80 5.87 12.48 -11.01
C PRO A 80 6.64 13.47 -11.87
N PHE A 81 6.07 13.86 -13.02
CA PHE A 81 6.66 14.85 -13.92
C PHE A 81 6.76 16.23 -13.27
N ILE A 82 5.67 16.70 -12.66
CA ILE A 82 5.60 17.99 -11.99
C ILE A 82 6.59 18.07 -10.82
N HIS A 83 6.84 16.95 -10.14
CA HIS A 83 7.73 16.85 -8.99
C HIS A 83 9.16 16.44 -9.33
N ARG A 84 9.44 16.08 -10.58
CA ARG A 84 10.73 15.52 -11.02
C ARG A 84 11.13 14.27 -10.23
N ASP A 85 10.14 13.44 -9.89
CA ASP A 85 10.38 12.18 -9.21
C ASP A 85 11.22 11.24 -10.07
N THR A 86 12.15 10.53 -9.44
CA THR A 86 12.89 9.45 -10.09
C THR A 86 12.16 8.11 -9.90
N LEU A 87 12.43 7.16 -10.78
CA LEU A 87 11.99 5.77 -10.60
C LEU A 87 12.44 5.20 -9.25
N SER A 88 13.66 5.52 -8.82
CA SER A 88 14.16 5.13 -7.49
C SER A 88 13.36 5.76 -6.35
N SER A 89 12.89 7.01 -6.46
CA SER A 89 11.95 7.61 -5.49
C SER A 89 10.63 6.83 -5.39
N TRP A 90 10.24 6.15 -6.46
CA TRP A 90 9.05 5.30 -6.49
C TRP A 90 9.35 3.85 -6.11
N GLY A 91 10.58 3.50 -5.75
CA GLY A 91 10.99 2.13 -5.48
C GLY A 91 11.00 1.22 -6.72
N LEU A 92 11.01 1.83 -7.90
CA LEU A 92 11.11 1.20 -9.20
C LEU A 92 12.59 1.10 -9.63
N GLY A 93 12.87 0.08 -10.44
CA GLY A 93 14.15 -0.10 -11.12
C GLY A 93 14.41 1.00 -12.15
N SER A 94 15.67 1.17 -12.52
CA SER A 94 16.09 2.06 -13.60
C SER A 94 17.00 1.28 -14.55
N PRO A 95 16.71 1.24 -15.86
CA PRO A 95 17.56 0.57 -16.84
C PRO A 95 19.00 1.12 -16.82
N TRP A 96 19.14 2.43 -16.60
CA TRP A 96 20.45 3.07 -16.50
C TRP A 96 21.22 2.63 -15.25
N ALA A 97 20.54 2.58 -14.09
CA ALA A 97 21.17 2.09 -12.86
C ALA A 97 21.52 0.60 -12.96
N LEU A 98 20.68 -0.20 -13.62
CA LEU A 98 20.95 -1.61 -13.90
C LEU A 98 22.18 -1.78 -14.80
N TRP A 99 22.26 -0.98 -15.87
CA TRP A 99 23.42 -0.96 -16.76
C TRP A 99 24.71 -0.58 -16.02
N GLN A 100 24.68 0.47 -15.19
CA GLN A 100 25.82 0.85 -14.35
C GLN A 100 26.22 -0.28 -13.39
N ASN A 101 25.24 -0.90 -12.71
CA ASN A 101 25.47 -2.04 -11.83
C ASN A 101 26.14 -3.22 -12.56
N LEU A 102 25.73 -3.52 -13.79
CA LEU A 102 26.35 -4.57 -14.61
C LEU A 102 27.78 -4.18 -15.03
N ARG A 103 27.98 -2.93 -15.43
CA ARG A 103 29.29 -2.42 -15.89
C ARG A 103 30.33 -2.41 -14.76
N GLU A 104 29.92 -1.98 -13.57
CA GLU A 104 30.81 -1.82 -12.40
C GLU A 104 30.97 -3.11 -11.58
N ALA A 105 30.08 -4.09 -11.76
CA ALA A 105 30.19 -5.38 -11.10
C ALA A 105 31.43 -6.17 -11.54
N ASN A 106 32.00 -6.91 -10.58
CA ASN A 106 33.01 -7.93 -10.87
C ASN A 106 32.43 -9.05 -11.78
N PRO A 107 33.28 -9.85 -12.46
CA PRO A 107 32.80 -10.83 -13.45
C PRO A 107 31.78 -11.83 -12.89
N ALA A 108 31.98 -12.33 -11.67
CA ALA A 108 31.07 -13.28 -11.04
C ALA A 108 29.70 -12.66 -10.75
N LYS A 109 29.67 -11.48 -10.12
CA LYS A 109 28.42 -10.75 -9.82
C LYS A 109 27.70 -10.35 -11.10
N ARG A 110 28.43 -9.95 -12.15
CA ARG A 110 27.86 -9.63 -13.47
C ARG A 110 27.22 -10.86 -14.11
N ALA A 111 27.90 -12.00 -14.09
CA ALA A 111 27.38 -13.25 -14.64
C ALA A 111 26.11 -13.70 -13.89
N VAL A 112 26.13 -13.66 -12.55
CA VAL A 112 24.96 -14.01 -11.73
C VAL A 112 23.79 -13.06 -12.00
N LEU A 113 24.03 -11.75 -12.01
CA LEU A 113 22.98 -10.77 -12.26
C LEU A 113 22.41 -10.91 -13.68
N GLY A 114 23.25 -11.11 -14.69
CA GLY A 114 22.84 -11.38 -16.06
C GLY A 114 22.00 -12.66 -16.18
N ALA A 115 22.42 -13.74 -15.51
CA ALA A 115 21.66 -14.99 -15.47
C ALA A 115 20.29 -14.82 -14.79
N VAL A 116 20.22 -14.07 -13.69
CA VAL A 116 18.95 -13.77 -12.99
C VAL A 116 18.01 -12.96 -13.88
N ILE A 117 18.52 -11.91 -14.54
CA ILE A 117 17.73 -11.08 -15.48
C ILE A 117 17.17 -11.96 -16.61
N LEU A 118 18.02 -12.79 -17.22
CA LEU A 118 17.62 -13.68 -18.31
C LEU A 118 16.58 -14.71 -17.85
N ALA A 119 16.81 -15.35 -16.70
CA ALA A 119 15.90 -16.33 -16.14
C ALA A 119 14.54 -15.72 -15.79
N LEU A 120 14.51 -14.52 -15.21
CA LEU A 120 13.27 -13.80 -14.93
C LEU A 120 12.54 -13.42 -16.22
N PHE A 121 13.25 -12.92 -17.23
CA PHE A 121 12.65 -12.54 -18.51
C PHE A 121 12.01 -13.75 -19.22
N ILE A 122 12.76 -14.85 -19.34
CA ILE A 122 12.26 -16.08 -19.98
C ILE A 122 11.13 -16.68 -19.15
N GLY A 123 11.30 -16.76 -17.83
CA GLY A 123 10.30 -17.32 -16.93
C GLY A 123 8.97 -16.56 -16.95
N LEU A 124 9.00 -15.23 -16.90
CA LEU A 124 7.80 -14.39 -16.99
C LEU A 124 7.12 -14.51 -18.36
N ASN A 125 7.90 -14.58 -19.44
CA ASN A 125 7.37 -14.76 -20.79
C ASN A 125 6.70 -16.14 -20.96
N ALA A 126 7.34 -17.20 -20.45
CA ALA A 126 6.77 -18.54 -20.43
C ALA A 126 5.48 -18.57 -19.60
N LEU A 127 5.47 -17.98 -18.41
CA LEU A 127 4.27 -17.88 -17.57
C LEU A 127 3.14 -17.13 -18.29
N ASN A 128 3.44 -16.02 -18.96
CA ASN A 128 2.47 -15.29 -19.77
C ASN A 128 1.88 -16.16 -20.88
N TYR A 129 2.72 -16.91 -21.61
CA TYR A 129 2.26 -17.76 -22.70
C TYR A 129 1.37 -18.91 -22.19
N TYR A 130 1.82 -19.64 -21.16
CA TYR A 130 1.08 -20.78 -20.63
C TYR A 130 -0.21 -20.41 -19.90
N ASN A 131 -0.33 -19.17 -19.42
CA ASN A 131 -1.51 -18.64 -18.74
C ASN A 131 -2.16 -17.52 -19.57
N TRP A 132 -2.07 -17.58 -20.90
CA TRP A 132 -2.56 -16.50 -21.77
C TRP A 132 -4.06 -16.22 -21.57
N ARG A 133 -4.87 -17.24 -21.27
CA ARG A 133 -6.31 -17.05 -21.06
C ARG A 133 -6.59 -16.18 -19.84
N GLU A 134 -5.90 -16.43 -18.75
CA GLU A 134 -5.98 -15.65 -17.51
C GLU A 134 -5.43 -14.24 -17.72
N VAL A 135 -4.33 -14.10 -18.48
CA VAL A 135 -3.78 -12.79 -18.87
C VAL A 135 -4.79 -12.02 -19.74
N ALA A 136 -5.39 -12.67 -20.73
CA ALA A 136 -6.39 -12.07 -21.61
C ALA A 136 -7.62 -11.62 -20.82
N GLU A 137 -8.11 -12.43 -19.88
CA GLU A 137 -9.18 -12.04 -18.96
C GLU A 137 -8.77 -10.84 -18.09
N PHE A 138 -7.57 -10.87 -17.51
CA PHE A 138 -7.06 -9.77 -16.68
C PHE A 138 -7.01 -8.43 -17.43
N PHE A 139 -6.63 -8.44 -18.71
CA PHE A 139 -6.59 -7.25 -19.57
C PHE A 139 -7.91 -6.98 -20.31
N ASN A 140 -8.99 -7.71 -20.03
CA ASN A 140 -10.29 -7.65 -20.74
C ASN A 140 -10.21 -7.92 -22.25
N PHE A 141 -9.21 -8.67 -22.69
CA PHE A 141 -9.06 -9.18 -24.06
C PHE A 141 -9.94 -10.40 -24.32
N ASP A 142 -10.49 -11.04 -23.28
CA ASP A 142 -11.39 -12.19 -23.33
C ASP A 142 -12.67 -11.95 -24.15
N LYS A 143 -13.08 -10.68 -24.29
CA LYS A 143 -14.22 -10.24 -25.12
C LYS A 143 -13.86 -9.96 -26.57
N THR A 144 -12.62 -10.24 -26.95
CA THR A 144 -12.08 -9.98 -28.29
C THR A 144 -11.49 -11.27 -28.88
N PRO A 145 -11.15 -11.31 -30.19
CA PRO A 145 -10.45 -12.45 -30.77
C PRO A 145 -9.10 -12.76 -30.12
N MET A 146 -8.52 -11.82 -29.36
CA MET A 146 -7.24 -11.98 -28.68
C MET A 146 -7.24 -13.10 -27.64
N ARG A 147 -8.41 -13.53 -27.14
CA ARG A 147 -8.54 -14.59 -26.13
C ARG A 147 -7.83 -15.89 -26.50
N ASP A 148 -7.90 -16.31 -27.76
CA ASP A 148 -7.33 -17.57 -28.24
C ASP A 148 -6.10 -17.36 -29.15
N PHE A 149 -5.41 -16.22 -29.00
CA PHE A 149 -4.18 -15.92 -29.75
C PHE A 149 -3.04 -16.89 -29.42
N ASP A 150 -3.03 -17.53 -28.26
CA ASP A 150 -2.09 -18.60 -27.91
C ASP A 150 -2.21 -19.85 -28.80
N ARG A 151 -3.30 -19.98 -29.57
CA ARG A 151 -3.60 -21.17 -30.38
C ARG A 151 -3.62 -20.92 -31.88
N THR A 152 -3.41 -19.68 -32.32
CA THR A 152 -3.58 -19.27 -33.71
C THR A 152 -2.32 -18.59 -34.24
N PHE A 153 -2.07 -18.71 -35.54
CA PHE A 153 -1.05 -17.93 -36.23
C PHE A 153 -1.74 -16.80 -37.03
N PRO A 154 -1.32 -15.53 -36.89
CA PRO A 154 -0.11 -15.04 -36.22
C PRO A 154 -0.30 -14.69 -34.72
N GLY A 155 -1.43 -15.03 -34.09
CA GLY A 155 -1.73 -14.72 -32.68
C GLY A 155 -0.61 -15.05 -31.70
N ILE A 156 0.06 -16.20 -31.87
CA ILE A 156 1.19 -16.63 -31.02
C ILE A 156 2.31 -15.58 -31.00
N LEU A 157 2.61 -14.94 -32.13
CA LEU A 157 3.63 -13.89 -32.20
C LEU A 157 3.23 -12.68 -31.36
N VAL A 158 1.93 -12.34 -31.34
CA VAL A 158 1.39 -11.25 -30.51
C VAL A 158 1.50 -11.60 -29.03
N VAL A 159 1.16 -12.83 -28.63
CA VAL A 159 1.31 -13.29 -27.23
C VAL A 159 2.77 -13.20 -26.77
N PHE A 160 3.71 -13.65 -27.59
CA PHE A 160 5.15 -13.55 -27.29
C PHE A 160 5.64 -12.11 -27.23
N ALA A 161 5.23 -11.25 -28.17
CA ALA A 161 5.61 -9.84 -28.18
C ALA A 161 5.05 -9.11 -26.94
N PHE A 162 3.78 -9.32 -26.61
CA PHE A 162 3.14 -8.76 -25.42
C PHE A 162 3.82 -9.24 -24.13
N GLY A 163 4.01 -10.55 -23.99
CA GLY A 163 4.71 -11.13 -22.85
C GLY A 163 6.15 -10.64 -22.72
N SER A 164 6.84 -10.41 -23.84
CA SER A 164 8.21 -9.89 -23.85
C SER A 164 8.24 -8.44 -23.38
N ALA A 165 7.30 -7.62 -23.86
CA ALA A 165 7.17 -6.24 -23.42
C ALA A 165 6.88 -6.16 -21.91
N LEU A 166 5.92 -6.95 -21.40
CA LEU A 166 5.59 -6.99 -19.99
C LEU A 166 6.76 -7.48 -19.13
N SER A 167 7.44 -8.55 -19.56
CA SER A 167 8.63 -9.09 -18.89
C SER A 167 9.77 -8.07 -18.86
N ALA A 168 10.01 -7.35 -19.96
CA ALA A 168 11.00 -6.28 -20.02
C ALA A 168 10.66 -5.14 -19.05
N VAL A 169 9.39 -4.73 -18.97
CA VAL A 169 8.95 -3.70 -18.02
C VAL A 169 9.23 -4.14 -16.58
N ILE A 170 8.87 -5.36 -16.20
CA ILE A 170 9.09 -5.87 -14.83
C ILE A 170 10.59 -5.97 -14.52
N VAL A 171 11.37 -6.56 -15.41
CA VAL A 171 12.80 -6.80 -15.20
C VAL A 171 13.60 -5.51 -15.20
N LEU A 172 13.32 -4.57 -16.11
CA LEU A 172 14.12 -3.35 -16.25
C LEU A 172 13.65 -2.19 -15.36
N PHE A 173 12.34 -2.09 -15.12
CA PHE A 173 11.73 -0.97 -14.39
C PHE A 173 11.04 -1.40 -13.09
N GLY A 174 10.66 -2.67 -12.92
CA GLY A 174 10.04 -3.14 -11.69
C GLY A 174 11.04 -3.36 -10.55
N ILE A 175 12.20 -3.96 -10.85
CA ILE A 175 13.13 -4.46 -9.82
C ILE A 175 14.31 -3.50 -9.59
N ARG A 176 14.48 -3.07 -8.33
CA ARG A 176 15.73 -2.43 -7.85
C ARG A 176 16.75 -3.47 -7.38
N TYR A 177 17.59 -3.94 -8.30
CA TYR A 177 18.60 -4.97 -8.01
C TYR A 177 19.67 -4.49 -7.02
N ASP A 178 19.93 -3.19 -6.96
CA ASP A 178 20.90 -2.55 -6.06
C ASP A 178 20.55 -2.77 -4.58
N ASN A 179 19.27 -2.77 -4.23
CA ASN A 179 18.81 -2.85 -2.84
C ASN A 179 17.88 -4.05 -2.56
N PHE A 180 17.61 -4.93 -3.54
CA PHE A 180 16.60 -6.00 -3.40
C PHE A 180 16.80 -6.87 -2.16
N ILE A 181 18.02 -7.37 -1.92
CA ILE A 181 18.30 -8.27 -0.79
C ILE A 181 18.08 -7.54 0.55
N SER A 182 18.55 -6.30 0.67
CA SER A 182 18.38 -5.49 1.88
C SER A 182 16.91 -5.18 2.15
N ALA A 183 16.19 -4.75 1.11
CA ALA A 183 14.77 -4.47 1.18
C ALA A 183 13.97 -5.72 1.54
N PHE A 184 14.24 -6.86 0.88
CA PHE A 184 13.58 -8.14 1.12
C PHE A 184 13.88 -8.68 2.53
N ALA A 185 15.11 -8.56 3.02
CA ALA A 185 15.45 -8.98 4.38
C ALA A 185 14.71 -8.14 5.44
N THR A 186 14.66 -6.81 5.26
CA THR A 186 13.89 -5.91 6.15
C THR A 186 12.40 -6.21 6.08
N ALA A 187 11.90 -6.44 4.88
CA ALA A 187 10.53 -6.83 4.60
C ALA A 187 10.13 -8.12 5.35
N MET A 188 10.93 -9.19 5.23
CA MET A 188 10.64 -10.46 5.89
C MET A 188 10.68 -10.38 7.42
N LYS A 189 11.53 -9.52 7.99
CA LYS A 189 11.54 -9.26 9.45
C LYS A 189 10.23 -8.68 9.96
N ILE A 190 9.45 -8.03 9.10
CA ILE A 190 8.10 -7.52 9.43
C ILE A 190 7.04 -8.56 9.05
N ALA A 191 7.18 -9.17 7.87
CA ALA A 191 6.19 -10.10 7.35
C ALA A 191 6.07 -11.38 8.19
N LEU A 192 7.18 -11.99 8.63
CA LEU A 192 7.12 -13.26 9.38
C LEU A 192 6.40 -13.12 10.74
N PRO A 193 6.67 -12.09 11.57
CA PRO A 193 5.88 -11.86 12.77
C PRO A 193 4.40 -11.61 12.48
N LEU A 194 4.07 -10.81 11.46
CA LEU A 194 2.68 -10.56 11.07
C LEU A 194 1.98 -11.82 10.58
N LEU A 195 2.67 -12.67 9.83
CA LEU A 195 2.17 -14.00 9.43
C LEU A 195 1.88 -14.86 10.67
N GLY A 196 2.79 -14.89 11.63
CA GLY A 196 2.57 -15.57 12.90
C GLY A 196 1.31 -15.06 13.62
N LEU A 197 1.09 -13.74 13.63
CA LEU A 197 -0.12 -13.15 14.21
C LEU A 197 -1.39 -13.51 13.43
N ILE A 198 -1.34 -13.57 12.10
CA ILE A 198 -2.47 -14.03 11.27
C ILE A 198 -2.83 -15.47 11.61
N LEU A 199 -1.83 -16.36 11.70
CA LEU A 199 -2.03 -17.78 12.02
C LEU A 199 -2.57 -17.97 13.44
N LEU A 200 -2.01 -17.26 14.42
CA LEU A 200 -2.50 -17.28 15.81
C LEU A 200 -3.92 -16.72 15.92
N GLY A 201 -4.23 -15.64 15.20
CA GLY A 201 -5.57 -15.07 15.15
C GLY A 201 -6.59 -16.03 14.52
N ALA A 202 -6.19 -16.74 13.46
CA ALA A 202 -7.02 -17.74 12.81
C ALA A 202 -7.32 -18.91 13.76
N PHE A 203 -6.29 -19.42 14.43
CA PHE A 203 -6.44 -20.48 15.44
C PHE A 203 -7.29 -20.02 16.63
N ALA A 204 -7.05 -18.83 17.17
CA ALA A 204 -7.80 -18.31 18.31
C ALA A 204 -9.29 -18.11 18.00
N GLN A 205 -9.63 -17.74 16.76
CA GLN A 205 -11.00 -17.51 16.35
C GLN A 205 -11.74 -18.78 15.89
N ARG A 206 -11.03 -19.73 15.29
CA ARG A 206 -11.64 -20.84 14.52
C ARG A 206 -11.11 -22.23 14.92
N GLY A 207 -10.18 -22.30 15.86
CA GLY A 207 -9.51 -23.55 16.25
C GLY A 207 -8.75 -24.19 15.09
N THR A 208 -8.72 -25.53 15.06
CA THR A 208 -8.09 -26.31 13.98
C THR A 208 -8.82 -26.21 12.65
N GLU A 209 -10.12 -25.90 12.66
CA GLU A 209 -10.95 -25.78 11.44
C GLU A 209 -10.47 -24.66 10.51
N ALA A 210 -9.78 -23.64 11.04
CA ALA A 210 -9.15 -22.59 10.22
C ALA A 210 -8.19 -23.16 9.16
N PHE A 211 -7.62 -24.35 9.42
CA PHE A 211 -6.59 -24.97 8.60
C PHE A 211 -7.10 -26.15 7.77
N ALA A 212 -8.39 -26.51 7.88
CA ALA A 212 -8.95 -27.68 7.20
C ALA A 212 -8.86 -27.60 5.67
N ARG A 213 -8.88 -26.38 5.10
CA ARG A 213 -8.75 -26.12 3.66
C ARG A 213 -7.35 -25.66 3.24
N PHE A 214 -6.41 -25.61 4.17
CA PHE A 214 -5.05 -25.16 3.88
C PHE A 214 -4.31 -26.21 3.05
N THR A 215 -3.75 -25.78 1.93
CA THR A 215 -2.73 -26.57 1.21
C THR A 215 -1.56 -25.66 0.86
N PHE A 216 -0.34 -26.20 0.94
CA PHE A 216 0.85 -25.46 0.53
C PHE A 216 0.75 -24.99 -0.92
N ARG A 217 0.17 -25.81 -1.81
CA ARG A 217 -0.04 -25.44 -3.21
C ARG A 217 -0.94 -24.21 -3.35
N ALA A 218 -2.13 -24.21 -2.73
CA ALA A 218 -3.04 -23.07 -2.79
C ALA A 218 -2.42 -21.81 -2.15
N PHE A 219 -1.67 -21.99 -1.06
CA PHE A 219 -1.00 -20.90 -0.37
C PHE A 219 0.06 -20.24 -1.25
N PHE A 220 0.95 -21.02 -1.87
CA PHE A 220 1.99 -20.48 -2.74
C PHE A 220 1.42 -19.89 -4.02
N VAL A 221 0.44 -20.55 -4.64
CA VAL A 221 -0.25 -19.99 -5.83
C VAL A 221 -0.90 -18.65 -5.47
N GLY A 222 -1.55 -18.54 -4.31
CA GLY A 222 -2.06 -17.27 -3.81
C GLY A 222 -0.94 -16.24 -3.62
N ALA A 223 0.08 -16.57 -2.82
CA ALA A 223 1.15 -15.64 -2.48
C ALA A 223 1.91 -15.09 -3.69
N PHE A 224 2.20 -15.95 -4.69
CA PHE A 224 2.87 -15.54 -5.92
C PHE A 224 1.91 -14.88 -6.92
N GLY A 225 0.65 -15.32 -7.03
CA GLY A 225 -0.36 -14.66 -7.86
C GLY A 225 -0.68 -13.24 -7.38
N TYR A 226 -0.79 -13.06 -6.06
CA TYR A 226 -1.00 -11.75 -5.43
C TYR A 226 0.24 -10.85 -5.43
N LEU A 227 1.42 -11.33 -5.86
CA LEU A 227 2.61 -10.49 -5.97
C LEU A 227 2.35 -9.30 -6.91
N PHE A 228 1.70 -9.53 -8.04
CA PHE A 228 1.40 -8.50 -9.03
C PHE A 228 0.37 -7.50 -8.49
N TRP A 229 -0.70 -8.01 -7.85
CA TRP A 229 -1.71 -7.15 -7.23
C TRP A 229 -1.12 -6.32 -6.07
N GLY A 230 -0.31 -6.96 -5.24
CA GLY A 230 0.45 -6.33 -4.18
C GLY A 230 1.37 -5.23 -4.73
N PHE A 231 2.07 -5.47 -5.84
CA PHE A 231 2.87 -4.45 -6.52
C PHE A 231 2.04 -3.24 -6.92
N VAL A 232 0.87 -3.44 -7.56
CA VAL A 232 -0.02 -2.33 -7.98
C VAL A 232 -0.53 -1.54 -6.76
N GLN A 233 -0.94 -2.23 -5.70
CA GLN A 233 -1.37 -1.55 -4.46
C GLN A 233 -0.21 -0.79 -3.81
N GLN A 234 1.00 -1.37 -3.77
CA GLN A 234 2.16 -0.69 -3.21
C GLN A 234 2.64 0.49 -4.08
N LEU A 235 2.43 0.44 -5.40
CA LEU A 235 2.67 1.57 -6.31
C LEU A 235 1.80 2.78 -5.92
N LEU A 236 0.57 2.57 -5.50
CA LEU A 236 -0.28 3.63 -4.99
C LEU A 236 0.14 4.09 -3.58
N PHE A 237 0.26 3.16 -2.63
CA PHE A 237 0.39 3.52 -1.22
C PHE A 237 1.83 3.81 -0.78
N SER A 238 2.76 2.92 -1.07
CA SER A 238 4.16 3.09 -0.70
C SER A 238 4.88 4.06 -1.65
N SER A 239 4.56 4.01 -2.95
CA SER A 239 5.20 4.88 -3.94
C SER A 239 4.50 6.23 -4.05
N PHE A 240 3.28 6.36 -4.57
CA PHE A 240 2.67 7.68 -4.70
C PHE A 240 2.49 8.36 -3.33
N PHE A 241 1.58 7.86 -2.48
CA PHE A 241 1.28 8.52 -1.20
C PHE A 241 2.52 8.62 -0.30
N GLY A 242 3.28 7.53 -0.19
CA GLY A 242 4.51 7.50 0.59
C GLY A 242 5.57 8.49 0.08
N THR A 243 5.65 8.77 -1.24
CA THR A 243 6.56 9.80 -1.79
C THR A 243 6.07 11.20 -1.47
N ARG A 244 4.81 11.52 -1.78
CA ARG A 244 4.24 12.84 -1.49
C ARG A 244 4.39 13.16 0.00
N LEU A 245 3.96 12.24 0.87
CA LEU A 245 3.95 12.48 2.30
C LEU A 245 5.37 12.52 2.91
N ARG A 246 6.33 11.67 2.51
CA ARG A 246 7.69 11.77 3.07
C ARG A 246 8.47 12.99 2.57
N LYS A 247 8.08 13.56 1.43
CA LYS A 247 8.63 14.83 0.94
C LYS A 247 7.94 16.03 1.59
N ALA A 248 6.71 15.88 2.07
CA ALA A 248 5.98 16.92 2.79
C ALA A 248 6.55 17.29 4.17
N PHE A 249 7.25 16.39 4.85
CA PHE A 249 7.79 16.66 6.19
C PHE A 249 9.31 16.66 6.20
N ALA A 250 9.89 17.71 6.78
CA ALA A 250 11.33 17.81 6.97
C ALA A 250 11.84 16.72 7.94
N PRO A 251 13.10 16.26 7.79
CA PRO A 251 13.70 15.33 8.73
C PRO A 251 13.56 15.84 10.16
N GLY A 252 13.36 14.91 11.09
CA GLY A 252 13.35 15.26 12.51
C GLY A 252 14.76 15.49 13.02
N MET A 253 15.28 16.71 12.88
CA MET A 253 16.58 17.12 13.44
C MET A 253 16.50 17.51 14.93
N SER A 254 15.30 17.75 15.46
CA SER A 254 15.12 18.05 16.89
C SER A 254 15.42 16.81 17.74
N PRO A 255 16.14 16.97 18.88
CA PRO A 255 16.25 15.94 19.91
C PRO A 255 14.87 15.37 20.31
N ASP A 256 13.83 16.19 20.29
CA ASP A 256 12.45 15.81 20.63
C ASP A 256 11.80 14.89 19.59
N ASN A 257 12.40 14.70 18.41
CA ASN A 257 11.88 13.76 17.41
C ASN A 257 12.17 12.30 17.77
N THR A 258 13.21 12.04 18.57
CA THR A 258 13.61 10.68 18.92
C THR A 258 13.66 10.50 20.42
N THR A 259 13.59 9.25 20.87
CA THR A 259 13.84 8.85 22.25
C THR A 259 15.15 8.05 22.26
N PRO A 260 16.06 8.32 23.22
CA PRO A 260 17.31 7.58 23.34
C PRO A 260 17.09 6.07 23.38
N PRO A 261 17.95 5.23 22.76
CA PRO A 261 17.74 3.78 22.66
C PRO A 261 17.35 3.09 23.98
N GLY A 262 18.02 3.43 25.09
CA GLY A 262 17.74 2.87 26.42
C GLY A 262 16.41 3.29 27.05
N LYS A 263 15.71 4.29 26.49
CA LYS A 263 14.42 4.80 27.00
C LYS A 263 13.24 4.48 26.08
N ARG A 264 13.42 3.68 25.03
CA ARG A 264 12.35 3.35 24.07
C ARG A 264 11.34 2.33 24.60
N ALA A 265 11.80 1.32 25.36
CA ALA A 265 10.92 0.27 25.88
C ALA A 265 9.78 0.82 26.77
N PRO A 266 10.01 1.75 27.72
CA PRO A 266 8.92 2.38 28.47
C PRO A 266 7.88 3.08 27.59
N VAL A 267 8.30 3.70 26.47
CA VAL A 267 7.37 4.32 25.51
C VAL A 267 6.53 3.26 24.82
N ALA A 268 7.15 2.17 24.35
CA ALA A 268 6.44 1.04 23.75
C ALA A 268 5.40 0.45 24.71
N VAL A 269 5.76 0.24 25.99
CA VAL A 269 4.83 -0.26 27.02
C VAL A 269 3.67 0.70 27.25
N LYS A 270 3.90 2.02 27.32
CA LYS A 270 2.82 3.01 27.46
C LYS A 270 1.81 2.93 26.31
N PHE A 271 2.29 2.83 25.07
CA PHE A 271 1.40 2.65 23.92
C PHE A 271 0.70 1.28 23.94
N SER A 272 1.40 0.21 24.31
CA SER A 272 0.80 -1.12 24.49
C SER A 272 -0.39 -1.09 25.45
N ILE A 273 -0.21 -0.47 26.62
CA ILE A 273 -1.27 -0.34 27.63
C ILE A 273 -2.40 0.55 27.11
N GLY A 274 -2.08 1.70 26.50
CA GLY A 274 -3.09 2.61 25.96
C GLY A 274 -3.94 1.95 24.86
N PHE A 275 -3.33 1.22 23.94
CA PHE A 275 -4.05 0.50 22.89
C PHE A 275 -4.86 -0.68 23.44
N ALA A 276 -4.36 -1.39 24.45
CA ALA A 276 -5.09 -2.46 25.10
C ALA A 276 -6.33 -1.95 25.85
N LEU A 277 -6.17 -0.90 26.66
CA LEU A 277 -7.22 -0.41 27.57
C LEU A 277 -8.20 0.56 26.91
N ILE A 278 -7.75 1.35 25.93
CA ILE A 278 -8.56 2.37 25.26
C ILE A 278 -8.88 1.93 23.83
N GLY A 279 -7.86 1.48 23.09
CA GLY A 279 -8.03 1.05 21.71
C GLY A 279 -8.97 -0.14 21.57
N ALA A 280 -8.90 -1.14 22.45
CA ALA A 280 -9.74 -2.33 22.35
C ALA A 280 -11.23 -2.04 22.61
N PRO A 281 -11.62 -1.26 23.64
CA PRO A 281 -13.01 -0.81 23.75
C PRO A 281 -13.46 0.04 22.57
N LEU A 282 -12.61 0.97 22.09
CA LEU A 282 -12.94 1.80 20.92
C LEU A 282 -13.10 1.00 19.62
N PHE A 283 -12.46 -0.16 19.51
CA PHE A 283 -12.62 -1.07 18.37
C PHE A 283 -13.82 -1.99 18.56
N TRP A 284 -14.01 -2.53 19.77
CA TRP A 284 -15.07 -3.49 20.08
C TRP A 284 -16.46 -2.84 20.11
N VAL A 285 -16.61 -1.62 20.66
CA VAL A 285 -17.92 -0.96 20.79
C VAL A 285 -18.57 -0.71 19.42
N PRO A 286 -17.91 -0.09 18.42
CA PRO A 286 -18.50 0.09 17.10
C PRO A 286 -18.87 -1.23 16.41
N LEU A 287 -18.03 -2.26 16.55
CA LEU A 287 -18.36 -3.59 16.04
C LEU A 287 -19.59 -4.17 16.74
N ARG A 288 -19.68 -4.05 18.07
CA ARG A 288 -20.83 -4.51 18.85
C ARG A 288 -22.13 -3.76 18.53
N LEU A 289 -22.02 -2.50 18.09
CA LEU A 289 -23.16 -1.70 17.62
C LEU A 289 -23.56 -2.05 16.17
N SER A 290 -22.63 -2.54 15.36
CA SER A 290 -22.86 -2.87 13.94
C SER A 290 -23.25 -4.34 13.71
N PHE A 291 -22.92 -5.22 14.66
CA PHE A 291 -23.14 -6.67 14.57
C PHE A 291 -23.89 -7.19 15.82
N SER A 292 -24.48 -8.37 15.72
CA SER A 292 -25.23 -8.96 16.83
C SER A 292 -24.34 -9.32 18.03
N ALA A 293 -24.95 -9.48 19.20
CA ALA A 293 -24.24 -9.91 20.42
C ALA A 293 -23.56 -11.27 20.27
N ALA A 294 -24.14 -12.15 19.44
CA ALA A 294 -23.61 -13.47 19.15
C ALA A 294 -22.39 -13.40 18.21
N GLU A 295 -22.35 -12.44 17.30
CA GLU A 295 -21.23 -12.25 16.37
C GLU A 295 -20.03 -11.56 17.03
N VAL A 296 -20.27 -10.60 17.92
CA VAL A 296 -19.20 -9.87 18.63
C VAL A 296 -19.38 -10.00 20.15
N PRO A 297 -19.20 -11.21 20.72
CA PRO A 297 -19.39 -11.43 22.14
C PRO A 297 -18.29 -10.76 22.97
N LEU A 298 -18.58 -10.46 24.24
CA LEU A 298 -17.65 -9.81 25.17
C LEU A 298 -16.35 -10.62 25.36
N VAL A 299 -16.41 -11.94 25.21
CA VAL A 299 -15.24 -12.83 25.30
C VAL A 299 -14.16 -12.56 24.24
N LEU A 300 -14.48 -11.84 23.15
CA LEU A 300 -13.48 -11.42 22.16
C LEU A 300 -12.67 -10.20 22.61
N LEU A 301 -13.17 -9.42 23.59
CA LEU A 301 -12.52 -8.18 24.04
C LEU A 301 -11.08 -8.40 24.56
N PRO A 302 -10.78 -9.43 25.39
CA PRO A 302 -9.40 -9.76 25.76
C PRO A 302 -8.51 -10.07 24.55
N GLY A 303 -9.04 -10.74 23.53
CA GLY A 303 -8.32 -11.02 22.29
C GLY A 303 -7.98 -9.73 21.53
N PHE A 304 -8.94 -8.81 21.40
CA PHE A 304 -8.69 -7.49 20.83
C PHE A 304 -7.68 -6.68 21.64
N ALA A 305 -7.78 -6.73 22.98
CA ALA A 305 -6.84 -6.06 23.88
C ALA A 305 -5.42 -6.59 23.71
N PHE A 306 -5.24 -7.92 23.63
CA PHE A 306 -3.94 -8.53 23.39
C PHE A 306 -3.36 -8.15 22.03
N PHE A 307 -4.15 -8.24 20.96
CA PHE A 307 -3.71 -7.87 19.62
C PHE A 307 -3.32 -6.40 19.53
N LEU A 308 -4.16 -5.50 20.07
CA LEU A 308 -3.90 -4.07 20.09
C LEU A 308 -2.75 -3.70 21.04
N ALA A 309 -2.51 -4.46 22.10
CA ALA A 309 -1.32 -4.32 22.93
C ALA A 309 -0.04 -4.54 22.12
N LEU A 310 0.03 -5.64 21.36
CA LEU A 310 1.19 -5.94 20.51
C LEU A 310 1.39 -4.87 19.44
N PHE A 311 0.31 -4.44 18.78
CA PHE A 311 0.37 -3.35 17.83
C PHE A 311 0.82 -2.03 18.48
N GLY A 312 0.25 -1.68 19.63
CA GLY A 312 0.61 -0.50 20.40
C GLY A 312 2.08 -0.52 20.82
N ALA A 313 2.60 -1.66 21.24
CA ALA A 313 4.02 -1.83 21.55
C ALA A 313 4.91 -1.54 20.33
N LEU A 314 4.59 -2.12 19.16
CA LEU A 314 5.32 -1.83 17.92
C LEU A 314 5.22 -0.35 17.53
N TYR A 315 4.01 0.20 17.51
CA TYR A 315 3.75 1.59 17.17
C TYR A 315 4.53 2.54 18.09
N GLY A 316 4.48 2.30 19.41
CA GLY A 316 5.20 3.06 20.42
C GLY A 316 6.72 2.93 20.29
N TYR A 317 7.24 1.76 19.91
CA TYR A 317 8.67 1.58 19.62
C TYR A 317 9.12 2.42 18.42
N PHE A 318 8.37 2.38 17.31
CA PHE A 318 8.68 3.20 16.12
C PHE A 318 8.46 4.70 16.37
N TYR A 319 7.49 5.05 17.22
CA TYR A 319 7.23 6.43 17.66
C TYR A 319 8.44 6.96 18.44
N ALA A 320 8.94 6.16 19.37
CA ALA A 320 10.14 6.47 20.14
C ALA A 320 11.40 6.49 19.27
N LYS A 321 11.42 5.78 18.14
CA LYS A 321 12.55 5.79 17.21
C LYS A 321 12.58 7.05 16.35
N ASP A 322 11.45 7.43 15.77
CA ASP A 322 11.31 8.59 14.88
C ASP A 322 9.84 9.00 14.76
N ARG A 323 9.44 10.02 15.53
CA ARG A 323 8.04 10.47 15.63
C ARG A 323 7.50 10.99 14.29
N LYS A 324 8.26 11.82 13.58
CA LYS A 324 7.85 12.37 12.28
C LYS A 324 7.72 11.28 11.22
N ARG A 325 8.67 10.36 11.14
CA ARG A 325 8.57 9.25 10.19
C ARG A 325 7.37 8.35 10.47
N LEU A 326 7.05 8.12 11.75
CA LEU A 326 5.84 7.39 12.10
C LEU A 326 4.57 8.17 11.74
N LEU A 327 4.53 9.49 11.95
CA LEU A 327 3.39 10.31 11.50
C LEU A 327 3.13 10.16 10.00
N VAL A 328 4.17 10.29 9.17
CA VAL A 328 4.06 10.10 7.72
C VAL A 328 3.57 8.70 7.38
N ALA A 329 4.07 7.69 8.10
CA ALA A 329 3.64 6.31 7.91
C ALA A 329 2.18 6.10 8.30
N THR A 330 1.70 6.74 9.37
CA THR A 330 0.30 6.74 9.80
C THR A 330 -0.62 7.41 8.77
N LEU A 331 -0.22 8.55 8.21
CA LEU A 331 -0.98 9.21 7.13
C LEU A 331 -1.01 8.37 5.84
N SER A 332 0.09 7.69 5.51
CA SER A 332 0.12 6.81 4.33
C SER A 332 -0.70 5.54 4.56
N GLY A 333 -0.60 4.98 5.77
CA GLY A 333 -1.40 3.85 6.21
C GLY A 333 -2.89 4.17 6.19
N SER A 334 -3.31 5.38 6.58
CA SER A 334 -4.73 5.77 6.51
C SER A 334 -5.24 5.85 5.07
N CYS A 335 -4.41 6.23 4.11
CA CYS A 335 -4.76 6.18 2.69
C CYS A 335 -5.00 4.73 2.23
N PHE A 336 -4.16 3.79 2.69
CA PHE A 336 -4.30 2.37 2.37
C PHE A 336 -5.50 1.72 3.08
N GLY A 337 -5.74 2.05 4.35
CA GLY A 337 -6.92 1.59 5.08
C GLY A 337 -8.22 2.03 4.43
N LEU A 338 -8.36 3.34 4.22
CA LEU A 338 -9.65 3.97 3.88
C LEU A 338 -10.12 3.73 2.44
N ILE A 339 -9.29 3.16 1.55
CA ILE A 339 -9.80 2.71 0.25
C ILE A 339 -10.78 1.52 0.42
N HIS A 340 -10.68 0.77 1.52
CA HIS A 340 -11.48 -0.42 1.82
C HIS A 340 -12.66 -0.12 2.77
N ILE A 341 -13.16 1.12 2.81
CA ILE A 341 -14.06 1.66 3.86
C ILE A 341 -15.49 1.07 3.93
N ASN A 342 -15.72 -0.09 3.33
CA ASN A 342 -16.88 -0.98 3.50
C ASN A 342 -16.54 -2.28 4.24
N SER A 343 -15.26 -2.57 4.43
CA SER A 343 -14.75 -3.79 5.06
C SER A 343 -13.86 -3.39 6.23
N TYR A 344 -14.46 -3.09 7.39
CA TYR A 344 -13.73 -2.54 8.55
C TYR A 344 -12.58 -3.43 9.03
N GLY A 345 -12.72 -4.76 8.91
CA GLY A 345 -11.62 -5.69 9.16
C GLY A 345 -10.44 -5.50 8.20
N LEU A 346 -10.73 -5.31 6.91
CA LEU A 346 -9.71 -5.02 5.90
C LEU A 346 -9.11 -3.63 6.08
N VAL A 347 -9.92 -2.61 6.41
CA VAL A 347 -9.44 -1.26 6.76
C VAL A 347 -8.43 -1.35 7.89
N ALA A 348 -8.76 -2.06 8.98
CA ALA A 348 -7.87 -2.20 10.11
C ALA A 348 -6.55 -2.87 9.68
N VAL A 349 -6.59 -4.03 9.05
CA VAL A 349 -5.36 -4.76 8.68
C VAL A 349 -4.51 -3.98 7.67
N THR A 350 -5.11 -3.38 6.64
CA THR A 350 -4.38 -2.59 5.63
C THR A 350 -3.85 -1.27 6.19
N PHE A 351 -4.54 -0.66 7.17
CA PHE A 351 -4.03 0.49 7.91
C PHE A 351 -2.76 0.14 8.69
N LEU A 352 -2.80 -0.92 9.52
CA LEU A 352 -1.66 -1.35 10.33
C LEU A 352 -0.48 -1.78 9.45
N LEU A 353 -0.75 -2.57 8.42
CA LEU A 353 0.26 -3.01 7.46
C LEU A 353 0.85 -1.81 6.73
N GLY A 354 0.01 -0.89 6.25
CA GLY A 354 0.41 0.32 5.56
C GLY A 354 1.35 1.20 6.38
N ILE A 355 1.14 1.31 7.69
CA ILE A 355 2.05 2.02 8.59
C ILE A 355 3.45 1.41 8.51
N PHE A 356 3.60 0.11 8.78
CA PHE A 356 4.93 -0.48 8.88
C PHE A 356 5.63 -0.58 7.53
N LEU A 357 4.91 -0.92 6.46
CA LEU A 357 5.44 -0.96 5.10
C LEU A 357 5.92 0.41 4.65
N THR A 358 5.08 1.44 4.78
CA THR A 358 5.48 2.81 4.43
C THR A 358 6.65 3.26 5.28
N TYR A 359 6.61 2.99 6.60
CA TYR A 359 7.69 3.36 7.51
C TYR A 359 9.02 2.83 6.97
N VAL A 360 9.15 1.53 6.67
CA VAL A 360 10.40 0.97 6.14
C VAL A 360 10.75 1.51 4.75
N PHE A 361 9.77 1.64 3.86
CA PHE A 361 9.92 2.07 2.47
C PHE A 361 10.45 3.50 2.30
N MET A 362 10.26 4.37 3.30
CA MET A 362 10.77 5.73 3.24
C MET A 362 12.30 5.81 3.10
N LYS A 363 13.03 4.81 3.61
CA LYS A 363 14.49 4.74 3.48
C LYS A 363 14.89 4.12 2.14
N ASP A 364 15.79 4.77 1.41
CA ASP A 364 16.20 4.32 0.08
C ASP A 364 16.70 2.87 0.05
N GLN A 365 17.48 2.46 1.06
CA GLN A 365 17.98 1.07 1.22
C GLN A 365 16.89 -0.02 1.28
N ASN A 366 15.63 0.36 1.55
CA ASN A 366 14.49 -0.54 1.66
C ASN A 366 13.41 -0.26 0.60
N ARG A 367 13.62 0.76 -0.22
CA ARG A 367 12.62 1.25 -1.16
C ARG A 367 12.65 0.39 -2.42
N ASN A 368 11.89 -0.69 -2.41
CA ASN A 368 11.82 -1.67 -3.51
C ASN A 368 10.41 -2.24 -3.61
N LEU A 369 9.68 -1.89 -4.68
CA LEU A 369 8.29 -2.28 -4.81
C LEU A 369 8.08 -3.78 -4.96
N VAL A 370 8.98 -4.48 -5.65
CA VAL A 370 8.86 -5.95 -5.81
C VAL A 370 9.05 -6.64 -4.46
N ALA A 371 10.04 -6.21 -3.66
CA ALA A 371 10.23 -6.75 -2.31
C ALA A 371 9.00 -6.53 -1.41
N LEU A 372 8.37 -5.35 -1.47
CA LEU A 372 7.13 -5.09 -0.74
C LEU A 372 5.93 -5.84 -1.33
N GLY A 373 5.90 -6.04 -2.65
CA GLY A 373 4.90 -6.86 -3.32
C GLY A 373 4.92 -8.30 -2.79
N PHE A 374 6.10 -8.88 -2.51
CA PHE A 374 6.20 -10.20 -1.90
C PHE A 374 5.59 -10.26 -0.50
N ILE A 375 5.82 -9.23 0.32
CA ILE A 375 5.20 -9.15 1.65
C ILE A 375 3.69 -9.07 1.51
N HIS A 376 3.22 -8.21 0.60
CA HIS A 376 1.81 -8.01 0.38
C HIS A 376 1.17 -9.31 -0.12
N GLY A 377 1.78 -9.98 -1.09
CA GLY A 377 1.33 -11.28 -1.59
C GLY A 377 1.26 -12.33 -0.48
N LEU A 378 2.31 -12.44 0.33
CA LEU A 378 2.37 -13.36 1.46
C LEU A 378 1.26 -13.06 2.49
N LEU A 379 1.21 -11.84 3.01
CA LEU A 379 0.28 -11.47 4.08
C LEU A 379 -1.17 -11.38 3.60
N GLY A 380 -1.39 -10.79 2.43
CA GLY A 380 -2.70 -10.68 1.80
C GLY A 380 -3.29 -12.04 1.47
N SER A 381 -2.50 -12.96 0.91
CA SER A 381 -2.98 -14.34 0.64
C SER A 381 -3.22 -15.14 1.91
N SER A 382 -2.37 -14.98 2.92
CA SER A 382 -2.58 -15.61 4.23
C SER A 382 -3.89 -15.11 4.85
N PHE A 383 -4.08 -13.79 4.87
CA PHE A 383 -5.26 -13.18 5.43
C PHE A 383 -6.53 -13.57 4.64
N GLY A 384 -6.44 -13.62 3.31
CA GLY A 384 -7.49 -14.13 2.42
C GLY A 384 -7.89 -15.55 2.77
N MET A 385 -6.91 -16.43 2.85
CA MET A 385 -7.12 -17.86 3.10
C MET A 385 -7.80 -18.13 4.44
N PHE A 386 -7.44 -17.38 5.49
CA PHE A 386 -7.93 -17.65 6.84
C PHE A 386 -9.15 -16.83 7.26
N PHE A 387 -9.44 -15.70 6.60
CA PHE A 387 -10.47 -14.75 7.04
C PHE A 387 -11.48 -14.32 5.96
N SER A 388 -11.43 -14.84 4.73
CA SER A 388 -12.39 -14.47 3.68
C SER A 388 -13.85 -14.82 4.03
N LYS A 389 -14.79 -14.04 3.47
CA LYS A 389 -16.23 -14.34 3.46
C LYS A 389 -16.46 -15.79 2.96
N GLY A 390 -17.28 -16.56 3.69
CA GLY A 390 -17.54 -17.99 3.43
C GLY A 390 -16.72 -19.00 4.25
N GLN A 391 -15.76 -18.53 5.05
CA GLN A 391 -15.05 -19.37 6.04
C GLN A 391 -15.75 -19.30 7.41
N SER A 392 -15.72 -20.38 8.22
CA SER A 392 -16.38 -20.50 9.55
C SER A 392 -15.77 -19.58 10.63
N GLY A 393 -16.49 -18.59 11.15
CA GLY A 393 -15.99 -17.71 12.22
C GLY A 393 -16.66 -16.33 12.26
N ALA A 394 -16.40 -15.57 13.34
CA ALA A 394 -17.04 -14.28 13.61
C ALA A 394 -16.56 -13.11 12.72
N LEU A 395 -15.31 -13.14 12.23
CA LEU A 395 -14.74 -12.07 11.41
C LEU A 395 -14.70 -12.51 9.95
N LYS A 396 -15.66 -12.04 9.16
CA LYS A 396 -15.69 -12.23 7.70
C LYS A 396 -15.13 -10.99 7.04
N VAL A 397 -14.10 -11.16 6.21
CA VAL A 397 -13.48 -10.06 5.47
C VAL A 397 -13.95 -10.11 4.02
N ASP A 398 -14.60 -9.03 3.60
CA ASP A 398 -14.88 -8.79 2.19
C ASP A 398 -13.68 -8.07 1.55
N TYR A 399 -13.27 -8.54 0.38
CA TYR A 399 -12.15 -8.00 -0.40
C TYR A 399 -12.62 -7.02 -1.49
N GLY A 400 -13.92 -6.82 -1.64
CA GLY A 400 -14.49 -5.85 -2.57
C GLY A 400 -14.15 -4.40 -2.19
N VAL A 401 -13.57 -3.66 -3.13
CA VAL A 401 -13.22 -2.24 -2.96
C VAL A 401 -14.30 -1.34 -3.55
N GLY A 402 -14.73 -0.36 -2.76
CA GLY A 402 -15.67 0.67 -3.21
C GLY A 402 -17.14 0.32 -3.00
N PRO A 403 -18.03 1.26 -3.36
CA PRO A 403 -19.43 1.29 -2.94
C PRO A 403 -20.27 0.14 -3.51
N TRP A 404 -19.85 -0.45 -4.63
CA TRP A 404 -20.58 -1.52 -5.33
C TRP A 404 -20.60 -2.85 -4.57
N ASN A 405 -19.81 -2.96 -3.50
CA ASN A 405 -19.71 -4.18 -2.68
C ASN A 405 -20.36 -3.99 -1.30
N VAL A 406 -21.31 -3.06 -1.19
CA VAL A 406 -22.12 -2.90 0.03
C VAL A 406 -23.32 -3.83 -0.08
N ASP A 407 -23.37 -4.85 0.79
CA ASP A 407 -24.44 -5.87 0.77
C ASP A 407 -25.83 -5.26 1.07
N ASP A 408 -25.92 -4.36 2.06
CA ASP A 408 -27.16 -3.71 2.50
C ASP A 408 -27.05 -2.16 2.38
N PRO A 409 -27.37 -1.57 1.21
CA PRO A 409 -27.24 -0.13 1.01
C PRO A 409 -28.22 0.70 1.88
N ALA A 410 -27.67 1.65 2.64
CA ALA A 410 -28.43 2.61 3.43
C ALA A 410 -27.65 3.93 3.56
N TRP A 411 -28.35 5.06 3.70
CA TRP A 411 -27.72 6.37 3.87
C TRP A 411 -26.76 6.45 5.07
N GLY A 412 -26.98 5.63 6.10
CA GLY A 412 -26.07 5.52 7.25
C GLY A 412 -24.65 5.07 6.90
N VAL A 413 -24.47 4.32 5.80
CA VAL A 413 -23.14 3.87 5.33
C VAL A 413 -22.25 5.06 4.97
N MET A 414 -22.82 6.20 4.57
CA MET A 414 -22.05 7.39 4.20
C MET A 414 -21.44 8.15 5.38
N VAL A 415 -21.87 7.89 6.63
CA VAL A 415 -21.41 8.64 7.79
C VAL A 415 -19.88 8.57 7.95
N VAL A 416 -19.31 7.37 7.93
CA VAL A 416 -17.87 7.18 8.12
C VAL A 416 -17.06 7.76 6.94
N PRO A 417 -17.39 7.47 5.67
CA PRO A 417 -16.73 8.11 4.53
C PRO A 417 -16.75 9.65 4.54
N VAL A 418 -17.90 10.25 4.85
CA VAL A 418 -18.03 11.71 4.92
C VAL A 418 -17.15 12.28 6.04
N LEU A 419 -17.14 11.66 7.22
CA LEU A 419 -16.25 12.06 8.31
C LEU A 419 -14.77 11.96 7.92
N CYS A 420 -14.37 10.90 7.21
CA CYS A 420 -13.01 10.75 6.70
C CYS A 420 -12.64 11.84 5.68
N ILE A 421 -13.53 12.15 4.74
CA ILE A 421 -13.34 13.26 3.78
C ILE A 421 -13.15 14.58 4.51
N LEU A 422 -14.04 14.89 5.46
CA LEU A 422 -13.97 16.11 6.26
C LEU A 422 -12.69 16.17 7.10
N ALA A 423 -12.23 15.04 7.66
CA ALA A 423 -10.99 14.97 8.40
C ALA A 423 -9.77 15.30 7.52
N TYR A 424 -9.69 14.76 6.29
CA TYR A 424 -8.61 15.10 5.36
C TYR A 424 -8.65 16.58 4.93
N LEU A 425 -9.84 17.11 4.62
CA LEU A 425 -10.01 18.53 4.30
C LEU A 425 -9.62 19.43 5.48
N TRP A 426 -9.96 19.03 6.70
CA TRP A 426 -9.57 19.73 7.91
C TRP A 426 -8.04 19.70 8.12
N LEU A 427 -7.37 18.56 7.90
CA LEU A 427 -5.91 18.46 7.95
C LEU A 427 -5.24 19.38 6.94
N VAL A 428 -5.73 19.41 5.70
CA VAL A 428 -5.25 20.34 4.66
C VAL A 428 -5.42 21.79 5.11
N ARG A 429 -6.61 22.16 5.61
CA ARG A 429 -6.91 23.52 6.08
C ARG A 429 -6.02 23.93 7.26
N CYS A 430 -5.89 23.08 8.28
CA CYS A 430 -5.06 23.34 9.45
C CYS A 430 -3.60 23.55 9.05
N TYR A 431 -3.09 22.69 8.17
CA TYR A 431 -1.72 22.82 7.68
C TYR A 431 -1.52 24.12 6.89
N LEU A 432 -2.41 24.46 5.96
CA LEU A 432 -2.32 25.70 5.19
C LEU A 432 -2.37 26.95 6.09
N LYS A 433 -3.22 26.94 7.12
CA LYS A 433 -3.32 28.06 8.08
C LYS A 433 -2.05 28.24 8.91
N ASN A 434 -1.46 27.15 9.40
CA ASN A 434 -0.28 27.19 10.26
C ASN A 434 1.03 27.40 9.49
N ALA A 435 1.08 27.00 8.22
CA ALA A 435 2.25 27.24 7.39
C ALA A 435 2.38 28.73 7.00
N ALA A 436 1.26 29.45 6.81
CA ALA A 436 1.25 30.89 6.54
C ALA A 436 1.86 31.74 7.69
N SER A 437 1.96 31.21 8.91
CA SER A 437 2.64 31.87 10.03
C SER A 437 4.15 31.64 10.09
N GLU A 438 4.67 30.51 9.60
CA GLU A 438 6.12 30.21 9.63
C GLU A 438 6.91 30.88 8.51
N GLU A 439 6.24 31.27 7.41
CA GLU A 439 6.88 31.98 6.28
C GLU A 439 7.08 33.49 6.53
N ARG A 440 6.49 34.06 7.59
CA ARG A 440 6.78 35.47 7.99
C ARG A 440 8.04 35.61 8.85
N VAL A 441 8.68 34.50 9.21
CA VAL A 441 9.86 34.47 10.10
C VAL A 441 11.12 34.00 9.34
N ARG A 442 11.08 33.94 8.00
CA ARG A 442 12.26 33.70 7.16
C ARG A 442 12.51 34.82 6.19
#